data_AF-A0A4Q4U4A0-F1
#
_entry.id   AF-A0A4Q4U4A0-F1
#
_cell.length_a   1.000
_cell.length_b   1.000
_cell.length_c   1.000
_cell.angle_alpha   90.00
_cell.angle_beta   90.00
_cell.angle_gamma   90.00
#
_symmetry.space_group_name_H-M   'P 1'
#
loop_
_entity.id
_entity.type
_entity.pdbx_description
1 polymer ?
#
loop_
_entity_poly.entity_id
_entity_poly.type
_entity_poly.pdbx_seq_one_letter_code
_entity_poly.pdbx_strand_id
1 'polypeptide(L)'
;MFSEPPILVYESKEDATAQIAADFQHLPEDIKAFITRLFSGPRDIVPLLPAGPLRDDVAVSAERLQAIMQYNCIEGQGIGCVLAPVMGMINHNCKPNTWGYYNEAVGGMTLHALRDIDAGEEITIGYVQEAIYLTRTQRNARLTTQLVAYYQNNAASQDDIYTAMSLLRELTALIEGHGLEGLELSLAYVEQARLFGLLGDERGRRDKLRKALQFRLLCLGADHPTVSRLVEDMN
;
A
#
# COMPACT_ATOMS: atom_id res chain seq x y z
N MET A 1 -0.32 10.84 -13.23
CA MET A 1 -1.24 10.29 -12.21
C MET A 1 -2.43 9.72 -12.94
N PHE A 2 -2.75 8.46 -12.67
CA PHE A 2 -3.99 7.80 -13.07
C PHE A 2 -4.91 7.69 -11.84
N SER A 3 -6.23 7.76 -12.03
CA SER A 3 -7.20 7.60 -10.95
C SER A 3 -8.41 6.77 -11.39
N GLU A 4 -8.90 5.90 -10.51
CA GLU A 4 -10.06 5.03 -10.74
C GLU A 4 -10.99 5.02 -9.52
N PRO A 5 -12.31 5.22 -9.71
CA PRO A 5 -13.27 5.04 -8.63
C PRO A 5 -13.41 3.54 -8.29
N PRO A 6 -13.51 3.18 -7.01
CA PRO A 6 -13.71 1.80 -6.60
C PRO A 6 -15.12 1.32 -6.98
N ILE A 7 -15.27 0.03 -7.27
CA ILE A 7 -16.59 -0.62 -7.34
C ILE A 7 -17.10 -0.91 -5.93
N LEU A 8 -16.22 -1.46 -5.08
CA LEU A 8 -16.52 -1.81 -3.70
C LEU A 8 -15.38 -1.37 -2.79
N VAL A 9 -15.74 -0.95 -1.58
CA VAL A 9 -14.81 -0.53 -0.52
C VAL A 9 -15.26 -1.19 0.78
N TYR A 10 -14.32 -1.80 1.47
CA TYR A 10 -14.51 -2.49 2.75
C TYR A 10 -13.45 -2.07 3.75
N GLU A 11 -13.75 -2.15 5.04
CA GLU A 11 -12.78 -1.82 6.10
C GLU A 11 -11.61 -2.82 6.16
N SER A 12 -11.80 -4.06 5.72
CA SER A 12 -10.78 -5.11 5.70
C SER A 12 -11.04 -6.17 4.63
N LYS A 13 -10.06 -7.05 4.38
CA LYS A 13 -10.26 -8.22 3.51
C LYS A 13 -11.25 -9.22 4.11
N GLU A 14 -11.25 -9.36 5.43
CA GLU A 14 -12.20 -10.17 6.16
C GLU A 14 -13.63 -9.67 5.93
N ASP A 15 -13.84 -8.35 6.03
CA ASP A 15 -15.14 -7.73 5.77
C ASP A 15 -15.58 -7.90 4.32
N ALA A 16 -14.67 -7.68 3.37
CA ALA A 16 -14.93 -7.89 1.95
C ALA A 16 -15.40 -9.34 1.69
N THR A 17 -14.72 -10.32 2.29
CA THR A 17 -15.05 -11.74 2.14
C THR A 17 -16.39 -12.07 2.81
N ALA A 18 -16.69 -11.46 3.95
CA ALA A 18 -17.93 -11.71 4.68
C ALA A 18 -19.16 -11.11 3.98
N GLN A 19 -19.01 -9.96 3.32
CA GLN A 19 -20.14 -9.15 2.85
C GLN A 19 -20.41 -9.29 1.34
N ILE A 20 -19.40 -9.64 0.53
CA ILE A 20 -19.51 -9.62 -0.95
C ILE A 20 -20.72 -10.35 -1.52
N ALA A 21 -21.09 -11.52 -0.96
CA ALA A 21 -22.21 -12.29 -1.49
C ALA A 21 -23.56 -11.56 -1.34
N ALA A 22 -23.73 -10.78 -0.28
CA ALA A 22 -24.91 -9.95 -0.07
C ALA A 22 -24.86 -8.69 -0.95
N ASP A 23 -23.74 -7.97 -0.93
CA ASP A 23 -23.57 -6.71 -1.68
C ASP A 23 -23.70 -6.93 -3.19
N PHE A 24 -23.17 -8.05 -3.69
CA PHE A 24 -23.24 -8.41 -5.10
C PHE A 24 -24.67 -8.39 -5.64
N GLN A 25 -25.68 -8.78 -4.84
CA GLN A 25 -27.08 -8.80 -5.27
C GLN A 25 -27.61 -7.40 -5.60
N HIS A 26 -27.09 -6.38 -4.94
CA HIS A 26 -27.48 -4.98 -5.07
C HIS A 26 -26.70 -4.23 -6.16
N LEU A 27 -25.68 -4.84 -6.73
CA LEU A 27 -24.88 -4.22 -7.78
C LEU A 27 -25.64 -4.12 -9.12
N PRO A 28 -25.34 -3.11 -9.95
CA PRO A 28 -25.78 -3.04 -11.34
C PRO A 28 -25.36 -4.29 -12.14
N GLU A 29 -26.17 -4.68 -13.13
CA GLU A 29 -25.94 -5.91 -13.91
C GLU A 29 -24.65 -5.88 -14.74
N ASP A 30 -24.25 -4.71 -15.23
CA ASP A 30 -22.96 -4.51 -15.92
C ASP A 30 -21.77 -4.74 -14.97
N ILE A 31 -21.88 -4.26 -13.72
CA ILE A 31 -20.88 -4.49 -12.68
C ILE A 31 -20.83 -5.96 -12.26
N LYS A 32 -21.99 -6.61 -12.08
CA LYS A 32 -22.06 -8.06 -11.81
C LYS A 32 -21.40 -8.87 -12.93
N ALA A 33 -21.70 -8.53 -14.19
CA ALA A 33 -21.11 -9.17 -15.35
C ALA A 33 -19.58 -8.94 -15.44
N PHE A 34 -19.09 -7.79 -14.98
CA PHE A 34 -17.65 -7.53 -14.86
C PHE A 34 -17.02 -8.39 -13.76
N ILE A 35 -17.52 -8.33 -12.53
CA ILE A 35 -16.98 -9.04 -11.36
C ILE A 35 -16.90 -10.54 -11.63
N THR A 36 -17.96 -11.13 -12.19
CA THR A 36 -18.01 -12.57 -12.47
C THR A 36 -16.97 -13.04 -13.50
N ARG A 37 -16.38 -12.14 -14.29
CA ARG A 37 -15.28 -12.44 -15.22
C ARG A 37 -13.90 -12.36 -14.59
N LEU A 38 -13.79 -11.81 -13.38
CA LEU A 38 -12.52 -11.74 -12.67
C LEU A 38 -12.01 -13.12 -12.30
N PHE A 39 -10.69 -13.22 -12.23
CA PHE A 39 -9.98 -14.43 -11.83
C PHE A 39 -10.26 -14.73 -10.36
N SER A 40 -10.78 -15.92 -10.04
CA SER A 40 -11.06 -16.32 -8.66
C SER A 40 -10.03 -17.32 -8.10
N GLY A 41 -8.85 -17.42 -8.71
CA GLY A 41 -7.75 -18.26 -8.23
C GLY A 41 -7.39 -19.44 -9.14
N PRO A 42 -6.28 -20.16 -8.83
CA PRO A 42 -5.71 -21.18 -9.71
C PRO A 42 -6.62 -22.38 -10.01
N ARG A 43 -7.68 -22.58 -9.22
CA ARG A 43 -8.66 -23.65 -9.37
C ARG A 43 -9.99 -23.15 -9.93
N ASP A 44 -10.05 -21.90 -10.38
CA ASP A 44 -11.25 -21.34 -11.00
C ASP A 44 -11.50 -21.98 -12.36
N ILE A 45 -12.51 -22.85 -12.42
CA ILE A 45 -12.92 -23.51 -13.65
C ILE A 45 -14.00 -22.73 -14.40
N VAL A 46 -14.61 -21.70 -13.78
CA VAL A 46 -15.74 -20.97 -14.38
C VAL A 46 -15.41 -20.36 -15.75
N PRO A 47 -14.20 -19.80 -15.98
CA PRO A 47 -13.81 -19.33 -17.31
C PRO A 47 -13.76 -20.45 -18.36
N LEU A 48 -13.58 -21.70 -17.94
CA LEU A 48 -13.47 -22.88 -18.81
C LEU A 48 -14.83 -23.57 -19.05
N LEU A 49 -15.87 -23.22 -18.28
CA LEU A 49 -17.19 -23.80 -18.46
C LEU A 49 -17.89 -23.23 -19.72
N PRO A 50 -18.62 -24.07 -20.48
CA PRO A 50 -19.48 -23.58 -21.55
C PRO A 50 -20.58 -22.67 -20.97
N ALA A 51 -21.08 -21.74 -21.78
CA ALA A 51 -22.22 -20.92 -21.38
C ALA A 51 -23.45 -21.81 -21.06
N GLY A 52 -24.16 -21.48 -19.98
CA GLY A 52 -25.34 -22.20 -19.55
C GLY A 52 -25.51 -22.22 -18.03
N PRO A 53 -26.61 -22.82 -17.53
CA PRO A 53 -27.04 -22.67 -16.14
C PRO A 53 -25.98 -23.05 -15.11
N LEU A 54 -25.22 -24.12 -15.37
CA LEU A 54 -24.14 -24.53 -14.45
C LEU A 54 -23.06 -23.45 -14.31
N ARG A 55 -22.65 -22.82 -15.42
CA ARG A 55 -21.68 -21.74 -15.37
C ARG A 55 -22.28 -20.53 -14.66
N ASP A 56 -23.51 -20.19 -14.97
CA ASP A 56 -24.19 -19.01 -14.44
C ASP A 56 -24.37 -19.11 -12.92
N ASP A 57 -24.77 -20.29 -12.43
CA ASP A 57 -24.92 -20.57 -10.99
C ASP A 57 -23.58 -20.53 -10.24
N VAL A 58 -22.54 -21.18 -10.78
CA VAL A 58 -21.22 -21.23 -10.13
C VAL A 58 -20.50 -19.88 -10.22
N ALA A 59 -20.73 -19.08 -11.27
CA ALA A 59 -20.11 -17.78 -11.45
C ALA A 59 -20.42 -16.81 -10.30
N VAL A 60 -21.61 -16.93 -9.72
CA VAL A 60 -22.14 -16.08 -8.64
C VAL A 60 -22.19 -16.78 -7.28
N SER A 61 -21.58 -17.96 -7.14
CA SER A 61 -21.55 -18.66 -5.84
C SER A 61 -20.81 -17.81 -4.80
N ALA A 62 -21.26 -17.88 -3.54
CA ALA A 62 -20.66 -17.11 -2.46
C ALA A 62 -19.15 -17.40 -2.34
N GLU A 63 -18.75 -18.66 -2.45
CA GLU A 63 -17.35 -19.10 -2.37
C GLU A 63 -16.51 -18.51 -3.50
N ARG A 64 -17.07 -18.41 -4.72
CA ARG A 64 -16.36 -17.83 -5.86
C ARG A 64 -16.22 -16.32 -5.72
N LEU A 65 -17.28 -15.63 -5.30
CA LEU A 65 -17.26 -14.20 -5.05
C LEU A 65 -16.24 -13.84 -3.96
N GLN A 66 -16.18 -14.62 -2.87
CA GLN A 66 -15.15 -14.50 -1.83
C GLN A 66 -13.74 -14.64 -2.40
N ALA A 67 -13.51 -15.66 -3.25
CA ALA A 67 -12.22 -15.85 -3.88
C ALA A 67 -11.86 -14.71 -4.84
N ILE A 68 -12.82 -14.15 -5.59
CA ILE A 68 -12.59 -12.95 -6.40
C ILE A 68 -12.08 -11.80 -5.54
N MET A 69 -12.70 -11.55 -4.39
CA MET A 69 -12.24 -10.50 -3.48
C MET A 69 -10.82 -10.74 -2.98
N GLN A 70 -10.52 -11.98 -2.61
CA GLN A 70 -9.18 -12.35 -2.14
C GLN A 70 -8.07 -12.10 -3.17
N TYR A 71 -8.34 -12.33 -4.46
CA TYR A 71 -7.33 -12.24 -5.52
C TYR A 71 -7.25 -10.89 -6.22
N ASN A 72 -8.33 -10.09 -6.22
CA ASN A 72 -8.40 -8.88 -7.04
C ASN A 72 -8.52 -7.60 -6.21
N CYS A 73 -8.84 -7.70 -4.92
CA CYS A 73 -8.88 -6.50 -4.08
C CYS A 73 -7.49 -6.07 -3.64
N ILE A 74 -7.35 -4.76 -3.53
CA ILE A 74 -6.14 -4.08 -3.09
C ILE A 74 -6.37 -3.63 -1.66
N GLU A 75 -5.44 -3.97 -0.79
CA GLU A 75 -5.37 -3.37 0.54
C GLU A 75 -4.77 -1.98 0.42
N GLY A 76 -5.61 -0.97 0.63
CA GLY A 76 -5.19 0.42 0.70
C GLY A 76 -4.81 0.77 2.13
N GLN A 77 -3.56 1.20 2.35
CA GLN A 77 -3.14 1.71 3.65
C GLN A 77 -4.09 2.82 4.12
N GLY A 78 -4.75 2.58 5.27
CA GLY A 78 -5.63 3.55 5.93
C GLY A 78 -7.12 3.45 5.60
N ILE A 79 -7.53 2.63 4.62
CA ILE A 79 -8.94 2.58 4.14
C ILE A 79 -9.51 1.16 4.09
N GLY A 80 -8.64 0.14 4.04
CA GLY A 80 -9.06 -1.25 4.07
C GLY A 80 -8.89 -1.93 2.73
N CYS A 81 -9.93 -2.59 2.24
CA CYS A 81 -9.91 -3.46 1.07
C CYS A 81 -10.77 -2.88 -0.06
N VAL A 82 -10.18 -2.70 -1.24
CA VAL A 82 -10.82 -2.01 -2.37
C VAL A 82 -10.83 -2.89 -3.60
N LEU A 83 -11.99 -3.02 -4.25
CA LEU A 83 -12.10 -3.60 -5.58
C LEU A 83 -12.12 -2.49 -6.64
N ALA A 84 -11.02 -2.35 -7.37
CA ALA A 84 -10.86 -1.36 -8.44
C ALA A 84 -10.41 -2.10 -9.73
N PRO A 85 -11.21 -2.05 -10.83
CA PRO A 85 -11.02 -2.87 -12.04
C PRO A 85 -9.63 -2.83 -12.65
N VAL A 86 -9.14 -1.63 -12.99
CA VAL A 86 -7.85 -1.45 -13.64
C VAL A 86 -6.74 -1.76 -12.65
N MET A 87 -6.87 -1.28 -11.42
CA MET A 87 -5.85 -1.48 -10.40
C MET A 87 -5.65 -2.96 -10.05
N GLY A 88 -6.73 -3.76 -9.97
CA GLY A 88 -6.68 -5.19 -9.67
C GLY A 88 -6.05 -6.05 -10.78
N MET A 89 -5.83 -5.47 -11.98
CA MET A 89 -5.14 -6.15 -13.09
C MET A 89 -3.63 -5.85 -13.15
N ILE A 90 -3.14 -4.89 -12.38
CA ILE A 90 -1.73 -4.48 -12.44
C ILE A 90 -0.87 -5.53 -11.74
N ASN A 91 0.10 -6.10 -12.43
CA ASN A 91 0.94 -7.17 -11.89
C ASN A 91 1.91 -6.71 -10.78
N HIS A 92 2.35 -7.69 -9.99
CA HIS A 92 3.36 -7.48 -8.97
C HIS A 92 4.77 -7.38 -9.53
N ASN A 93 5.54 -6.41 -9.02
CA ASN A 93 6.99 -6.46 -9.03
C ASN A 93 7.55 -6.03 -7.65
N CYS A 94 8.59 -6.70 -7.16
CA CYS A 94 9.27 -6.31 -5.92
C CYS A 94 9.99 -4.95 -6.05
N LYS A 95 10.27 -4.51 -7.27
CA LYS A 95 10.80 -3.19 -7.62
C LYS A 95 9.82 -2.50 -8.57
N PRO A 96 8.64 -2.09 -8.07
CA PRO A 96 7.59 -1.56 -8.91
C PRO A 96 8.01 -0.23 -9.54
N ASN A 97 7.43 0.07 -10.70
CA ASN A 97 7.59 1.38 -11.35
C ASN A 97 6.45 2.33 -11.02
N THR A 98 5.41 1.86 -10.31
CA THR A 98 4.29 2.68 -9.86
C THR A 98 3.91 2.40 -8.42
N TRP A 99 3.26 3.39 -7.79
CA TRP A 99 2.71 3.31 -6.44
C TRP A 99 1.21 3.53 -6.47
N GLY A 100 0.46 2.56 -5.94
CA GLY A 100 -1.00 2.59 -5.85
C GLY A 100 -1.46 2.91 -4.43
N TYR A 101 -2.38 3.87 -4.27
CA TYR A 101 -2.93 4.27 -2.98
C TYR A 101 -4.35 4.84 -3.13
N TYR A 102 -5.21 4.68 -2.12
CA TYR A 102 -6.54 5.30 -2.13
C TYR A 102 -6.48 6.74 -1.62
N ASN A 103 -6.81 7.70 -2.47
CA ASN A 103 -6.83 9.12 -2.11
C ASN A 103 -8.25 9.56 -1.75
N GLU A 104 -8.48 9.85 -0.47
CA GLU A 104 -9.78 10.33 0.03
C GLU A 104 -10.23 11.65 -0.59
N ALA A 105 -9.29 12.55 -0.89
CA ALA A 105 -9.62 13.85 -1.49
C ALA A 105 -10.17 13.69 -2.92
N VAL A 106 -9.78 12.62 -3.60
CA VAL A 106 -10.25 12.26 -4.96
C VAL A 106 -11.38 11.23 -4.92
N GLY A 107 -11.57 10.54 -3.80
CA GLY A 107 -12.58 9.48 -3.64
C GLY A 107 -12.28 8.22 -4.45
N GLY A 108 -11.00 7.90 -4.68
CA GLY A 108 -10.63 6.74 -5.50
C GLY A 108 -9.18 6.30 -5.41
N MET A 109 -8.89 5.19 -6.07
CA MET A 109 -7.53 4.69 -6.21
C MET A 109 -6.73 5.59 -7.14
N THR A 110 -5.53 5.95 -6.72
CA THR A 110 -4.56 6.73 -7.49
C THR A 110 -3.33 5.89 -7.76
N LEU A 111 -2.74 6.09 -8.95
CA LEU A 111 -1.50 5.44 -9.37
C LEU A 111 -0.50 6.49 -9.83
N HIS A 112 0.67 6.47 -9.19
CA HIS A 112 1.76 7.40 -9.43
C HIS A 112 2.99 6.67 -9.98
N ALA A 113 3.61 7.21 -11.01
CA ALA A 113 4.89 6.68 -11.49
C ALA A 113 6.00 7.06 -10.51
N LEU A 114 6.83 6.08 -10.15
CA LEU A 114 7.99 6.27 -9.27
C LEU A 114 9.22 6.73 -10.06
N ARG A 115 9.23 6.44 -11.37
CA ARG A 115 10.28 6.80 -12.31
C ARG A 115 9.68 6.95 -13.71
N ASP A 116 10.51 7.34 -14.68
CA ASP A 116 10.13 7.28 -16.08
C ASP A 116 9.83 5.82 -16.49
N ILE A 117 8.79 5.64 -17.31
CA ILE A 117 8.30 4.36 -17.81
C ILE A 117 8.29 4.43 -19.34
N ASP A 118 9.03 3.53 -19.98
CA ASP A 118 9.14 3.52 -21.44
C ASP A 118 7.85 3.00 -22.11
N ALA A 119 7.61 3.42 -23.35
CA ALA A 119 6.48 2.92 -24.13
C ALA A 119 6.59 1.39 -24.33
N GLY A 120 5.57 0.66 -23.86
CA GLY A 120 5.55 -0.81 -23.90
C GLY A 120 6.16 -1.49 -22.67
N GLU A 121 6.72 -0.73 -21.72
CA GLU A 121 7.10 -1.26 -20.41
C GLU A 121 5.83 -1.61 -19.60
N GLU A 122 5.86 -2.75 -18.91
CA GLU A 122 4.75 -3.18 -18.06
C GLU A 122 4.65 -2.30 -16.81
N ILE A 123 3.44 -1.79 -16.53
CA ILE A 123 3.14 -1.09 -15.29
C ILE A 123 2.99 -2.12 -14.17
N THR A 124 3.69 -1.91 -13.04
CA THR A 124 3.72 -2.85 -11.92
C THR A 124 3.63 -2.16 -10.57
N ILE A 125 3.03 -2.86 -9.59
CA ILE A 125 2.88 -2.41 -8.18
C ILE A 125 3.47 -3.43 -7.19
N GLY A 126 3.68 -3.01 -5.94
CA GLY A 126 3.98 -3.92 -4.84
C GLY A 126 2.68 -4.50 -4.26
N TYR A 127 2.44 -5.81 -4.37
CA TYR A 127 1.28 -6.46 -3.74
C TYR A 127 1.41 -6.56 -2.22
N VAL A 128 2.64 -6.60 -1.74
CA VAL A 128 2.94 -6.86 -0.34
C VAL A 128 3.11 -5.55 0.42
N GLN A 129 2.10 -4.66 0.43
CA GLN A 129 2.21 -3.35 1.10
C GLN A 129 2.38 -3.47 2.63
N GLU A 130 1.98 -4.60 3.23
CA GLU A 130 2.15 -4.86 4.67
C GLU A 130 3.49 -5.53 5.01
N ALA A 131 4.24 -6.02 4.01
CA ALA A 131 5.37 -6.91 4.26
C ALA A 131 6.43 -7.00 3.14
N ILE A 132 6.70 -5.94 2.37
CA ILE A 132 7.90 -5.90 1.51
C ILE A 132 9.21 -6.11 2.32
N TYR A 133 9.13 -6.08 3.66
CA TYR A 133 10.25 -6.39 4.57
C TYR A 133 10.08 -7.64 5.45
N LEU A 134 9.33 -8.69 5.05
CA LEU A 134 9.38 -9.93 5.82
C LEU A 134 9.37 -11.25 5.04
N THR A 135 10.52 -11.94 5.13
CA THR A 135 10.53 -13.32 5.62
C THR A 135 11.31 -13.42 6.95
N ARG A 136 11.04 -14.50 7.71
CA ARG A 136 11.26 -14.69 9.17
C ARG A 136 12.70 -14.51 9.70
N THR A 137 13.71 -14.53 8.83
CA THR A 137 15.14 -14.35 9.17
C THR A 137 15.64 -12.92 8.87
N GLN A 138 14.93 -12.17 8.02
CA GLN A 138 15.51 -11.06 7.25
C GLN A 138 15.22 -9.65 7.79
N ARG A 139 14.51 -9.50 8.93
CA ARG A 139 14.55 -8.21 9.67
C ARG A 139 15.67 -8.09 10.69
N ASN A 140 16.38 -9.18 11.03
CA ASN A 140 17.35 -9.24 12.14
C ASN A 140 16.76 -8.71 13.46
N ALA A 141 16.59 -9.60 14.43
CA ALA A 141 16.00 -9.34 15.75
C ALA A 141 16.69 -8.24 16.61
N ARG A 142 17.58 -7.44 16.05
CA ARG A 142 18.26 -6.32 16.70
C ARG A 142 17.68 -4.96 16.31
N LEU A 143 17.52 -4.62 15.02
CA LEU A 143 17.10 -3.28 14.57
C LEU A 143 15.63 -2.98 14.95
N THR A 144 14.70 -3.86 14.58
CA THR A 144 13.27 -3.68 14.89
C THR A 144 12.98 -3.83 16.38
N THR A 145 13.62 -4.79 17.07
CA THR A 145 13.47 -4.96 18.52
C THR A 145 13.95 -3.75 19.30
N GLN A 146 15.09 -3.16 18.92
CA GLN A 146 15.61 -1.94 19.55
C GLN A 146 14.73 -0.73 19.25
N LEU A 147 14.20 -0.59 18.03
CA LEU A 147 13.27 0.48 17.70
C LEU A 147 11.93 0.34 18.46
N VAL A 148 11.38 -0.87 18.54
CA VAL A 148 10.15 -1.16 19.31
C VAL A 148 10.37 -0.96 20.80
N ALA A 149 11.50 -1.42 21.36
CA ALA A 149 11.86 -1.19 22.76
C ALA A 149 12.05 0.32 23.06
N TYR A 150 12.59 1.08 22.11
CA TYR A 150 12.65 2.54 22.19
C TYR A 150 11.24 3.16 22.22
N TYR A 151 10.31 2.77 21.34
CA TYR A 151 8.93 3.29 21.35
C TYR A 151 8.13 2.92 22.60
N GLN A 152 8.46 1.79 23.24
CA GLN A 152 7.82 1.35 24.47
C GLN A 152 8.34 2.07 25.73
N ASN A 153 9.48 2.77 25.64
CA ASN A 153 10.07 3.52 26.74
C ASN A 153 9.80 5.02 26.61
N ASN A 154 8.84 5.52 27.40
CA ASN A 154 8.46 6.95 27.47
C ASN A 154 9.51 7.88 28.12
N ALA A 155 10.71 7.37 28.42
CA ALA A 155 11.83 8.10 29.00
C ALA A 155 13.14 7.77 28.26
N ALA A 156 13.14 7.91 26.93
CA ALA A 156 14.32 7.68 26.11
C ALA A 156 15.47 8.60 26.54
N SER A 157 16.60 8.01 26.94
CA SER A 157 17.83 8.77 27.17
C SER A 157 18.38 9.31 25.86
N GLN A 158 19.33 10.24 25.96
CA GLN A 158 20.02 10.76 24.77
C GLN A 158 20.76 9.65 23.99
N ASP A 159 21.30 8.65 24.70
CA ASP A 159 21.94 7.46 24.10
C ASP A 159 20.92 6.57 23.36
N ASP A 160 19.70 6.44 23.89
CA ASP A 160 18.61 5.72 23.21
C ASP A 160 18.22 6.41 21.90
N ILE A 161 18.19 7.74 21.88
CA ILE A 161 17.92 8.54 20.68
C ILE A 161 19.02 8.36 19.64
N TYR A 162 20.30 8.40 20.03
CA TYR A 162 21.41 8.16 19.11
C TYR A 162 21.40 6.74 18.56
N THR A 163 21.08 5.76 19.40
CA THR A 163 20.92 4.37 18.97
C THR A 163 19.82 4.28 17.92
N ALA A 164 18.60 4.76 18.22
CA ALA A 164 17.49 4.75 17.27
C ALA A 164 17.82 5.47 15.95
N MET A 165 18.52 6.62 16.03
CA MET A 165 18.97 7.36 14.84
C MET A 165 19.93 6.53 13.98
N SER A 166 20.87 5.80 14.59
CA SER A 166 21.79 4.92 13.85
C SER A 166 21.05 3.80 13.13
N LEU A 167 20.09 3.15 13.81
CA LEU A 167 19.29 2.07 13.23
C LEU A 167 18.44 2.57 12.06
N LEU A 168 17.80 3.73 12.21
CA LEU A 168 17.00 4.33 11.13
C LEU A 168 17.85 4.72 9.93
N ARG A 169 19.09 5.18 10.13
CA ARG A 169 20.01 5.50 9.03
C ARG A 169 20.44 4.25 8.28
N GLU A 170 20.76 3.18 9.00
CA GLU A 170 21.10 1.88 8.40
C GLU A 170 19.90 1.33 7.61
N LEU A 171 18.70 1.43 8.16
CA LEU A 171 17.47 1.06 7.46
C LEU A 171 17.28 1.86 6.17
N THR A 172 17.39 3.20 6.22
CA THR A 172 17.25 4.01 4.99
C THR A 172 18.30 3.66 3.95
N ALA A 173 19.56 3.45 4.35
CA ALA A 173 20.63 3.06 3.42
C ALA A 173 20.38 1.69 2.78
N LEU A 174 19.84 0.74 3.55
CA LEU A 174 19.45 -0.57 3.03
C LEU A 174 18.34 -0.45 1.98
N ILE A 175 17.27 0.28 2.30
CA ILE A 175 16.11 0.46 1.42
C ILE A 175 16.54 1.18 0.12
N GLU A 176 17.30 2.27 0.23
CA GLU A 176 17.85 3.01 -0.91
C GLU A 176 18.78 2.13 -1.75
N GLY A 177 19.64 1.33 -1.12
CA GLY A 177 20.56 0.41 -1.81
C GLY A 177 19.86 -0.68 -2.63
N HIS A 178 18.61 -1.01 -2.29
CA HIS A 178 17.78 -1.91 -3.08
C HIS A 178 17.01 -1.23 -4.21
N GLY A 179 17.03 0.12 -4.28
CA GLY A 179 16.28 0.91 -5.23
C GLY A 179 14.77 0.89 -4.95
N LEU A 180 14.39 0.79 -3.68
CA LEU A 180 13.00 0.77 -3.26
C LEU A 180 12.55 2.19 -2.89
N GLU A 181 11.94 2.87 -3.84
CA GLU A 181 11.39 4.21 -3.65
C GLU A 181 9.91 4.09 -3.26
N GLY A 182 9.62 4.24 -1.97
CA GLY A 182 8.28 3.99 -1.43
C GLY A 182 7.95 4.81 -0.17
N LEU A 183 6.71 4.66 0.31
CA LEU A 183 6.24 5.37 1.51
C LEU A 183 7.03 5.01 2.77
N GLU A 184 7.63 3.84 2.82
CA GLU A 184 8.43 3.37 3.95
C GLU A 184 9.70 4.23 4.12
N LEU A 185 10.32 4.68 3.03
CA LEU A 185 11.41 5.66 3.12
C LEU A 185 10.92 6.97 3.72
N SER A 186 9.74 7.43 3.30
CA SER A 186 9.14 8.64 3.87
C SER A 186 8.96 8.51 5.38
N LEU A 187 8.38 7.40 5.85
CA LEU A 187 8.16 7.12 7.27
C LEU A 187 9.48 7.06 8.05
N ALA A 188 10.48 6.37 7.53
CA ALA A 188 11.79 6.31 8.17
C ALA A 188 12.43 7.70 8.29
N TYR A 189 12.26 8.57 7.29
CA TYR A 189 12.72 9.95 7.34
C TYR A 189 11.93 10.83 8.31
N VAL A 190 10.61 10.66 8.42
CA VAL A 190 9.79 11.34 9.46
C VAL A 190 10.27 10.96 10.85
N GLU A 191 10.56 9.69 11.10
CA GLU A 191 11.06 9.26 12.41
C GLU A 191 12.47 9.82 12.69
N GLN A 192 13.35 9.85 11.70
CA GLN A 192 14.64 10.55 11.87
C GLN A 192 14.43 12.04 12.19
N ALA A 193 13.48 12.72 11.53
CA ALA A 193 13.18 14.11 11.83
C ALA A 193 12.71 14.29 13.28
N ARG A 194 11.82 13.42 13.76
CA ARG A 194 11.35 13.43 15.14
C ARG A 194 12.50 13.30 16.13
N LEU A 195 13.44 12.37 15.89
CA LEU A 195 14.62 12.19 16.74
C LEU A 195 15.55 13.41 16.73
N PHE A 196 15.76 14.06 15.58
CA PHE A 196 16.51 15.32 15.54
C PHE A 196 15.81 16.44 16.32
N GLY A 197 14.48 16.50 16.27
CA GLY A 197 13.68 17.43 17.09
C GLY A 197 13.89 17.22 18.59
N LEU A 198 13.92 15.96 19.06
CA LEU A 198 14.21 15.63 20.46
C LEU A 198 15.62 16.05 20.90
N LEU A 199 16.58 16.09 19.97
CA LEU A 199 17.94 16.57 20.22
C LEU A 199 18.08 18.10 20.07
N GLY A 200 17.02 18.81 19.71
CA GLY A 200 17.05 20.24 19.41
C GLY A 200 17.78 20.61 18.11
N ASP A 201 18.09 19.64 17.25
CA ASP A 201 18.73 19.87 15.95
C ASP A 201 17.69 20.19 14.88
N GLU A 202 17.30 21.46 14.82
CA GLU A 202 16.30 21.96 13.87
C GLU A 202 16.77 21.89 12.41
N ARG A 203 18.08 21.91 12.17
CA ARG A 203 18.62 21.77 10.81
C ARG A 203 18.47 20.33 10.34
N GLY A 204 18.87 19.37 11.17
CA GLY A 204 18.70 17.94 10.91
C GLY A 204 17.23 17.56 10.73
N ARG A 205 16.35 18.07 11.59
CA ARG A 205 14.90 17.85 11.51
C ARG A 205 14.35 18.25 10.14
N ARG A 206 14.58 19.49 9.71
CA ARG A 206 14.08 20.01 8.42
C ARG A 206 14.67 19.31 7.20
N ASP A 207 15.94 18.90 7.26
CA ASP A 207 16.54 18.11 6.18
C ASP A 207 15.80 16.78 5.97
N LYS A 208 15.49 16.08 7.07
CA LYS A 208 14.78 14.81 7.02
C LYS A 208 13.31 14.96 6.62
N LEU A 209 12.62 15.99 7.08
CA LEU A 209 11.26 16.30 6.60
C LEU A 209 11.23 16.59 5.09
N ARG A 210 12.22 17.31 4.55
CA ARG A 210 12.31 17.55 3.10
C ARG A 210 12.46 16.24 2.32
N LYS A 211 13.29 15.32 2.79
CA LYS A 211 13.42 13.99 2.17
C LYS A 211 12.11 13.20 2.26
N ALA A 212 11.47 13.20 3.43
CA ALA A 212 10.17 12.54 3.61
C ALA A 212 9.10 13.09 2.65
N LEU A 213 9.08 14.41 2.45
CA LEU A 213 8.17 15.10 1.55
C LEU A 213 8.38 14.70 0.09
N GLN A 214 9.63 14.54 -0.36
CA GLN A 214 9.93 14.08 -1.73
C GLN A 214 9.27 12.73 -2.03
N PHE A 215 9.42 11.75 -1.13
CA PHE A 215 8.80 10.44 -1.31
C PHE A 215 7.27 10.49 -1.20
N ARG A 216 6.71 11.37 -0.37
CA ARG A 216 5.24 11.53 -0.28
C ARG A 216 4.65 12.14 -1.54
N LEU A 217 5.30 13.15 -2.11
CA LEU A 217 4.90 13.73 -3.39
C LEU A 217 4.98 12.69 -4.51
N LEU A 218 6.04 11.88 -4.51
CA LEU A 218 6.24 10.82 -5.49
C LEU A 218 5.14 9.74 -5.40
N CYS A 219 4.83 9.26 -4.18
CA CYS A 219 3.93 8.13 -3.99
C CYS A 219 2.44 8.53 -3.94
N LEU A 220 2.11 9.71 -3.43
CA LEU A 220 0.73 10.10 -3.09
C LEU A 220 0.21 11.31 -3.86
N GLY A 221 1.10 12.07 -4.51
CA GLY A 221 0.72 13.35 -5.14
C GLY A 221 0.61 14.52 -4.15
N ALA A 222 0.60 15.73 -4.70
CA ALA A 222 0.62 16.98 -3.93
C ALA A 222 -0.71 17.30 -3.22
N ASP A 223 -1.79 16.69 -3.67
CA ASP A 223 -3.16 16.82 -3.18
C ASP A 223 -3.45 15.94 -1.95
N HIS A 224 -2.55 15.01 -1.62
CA HIS A 224 -2.73 14.14 -0.47
C HIS A 224 -2.57 14.90 0.86
N PRO A 225 -3.49 14.77 1.85
CA PRO A 225 -3.46 15.55 3.09
C PRO A 225 -2.15 15.44 3.90
N THR A 226 -1.48 14.29 3.85
CA THR A 226 -0.20 14.11 4.57
C THR A 226 0.95 14.88 3.94
N VAL A 227 0.88 15.24 2.66
CA VAL A 227 1.84 16.15 2.02
C VAL A 227 1.68 17.55 2.62
N SER A 228 0.45 18.05 2.70
CA SER A 228 0.16 19.36 3.30
C SER A 228 0.63 19.43 4.75
N ARG A 229 0.33 18.41 5.57
CA ARG A 229 0.81 18.33 6.96
C ARG A 229 2.34 18.35 7.07
N LEU A 230 3.04 17.60 6.22
CA LEU A 230 4.51 17.61 6.21
C LEU A 230 5.09 18.98 5.85
N VAL A 231 4.43 19.72 4.96
CA VAL A 231 4.83 21.10 4.63
C VAL A 231 4.60 22.03 5.82
N GLU A 232 3.50 21.87 6.54
CA GLU A 232 3.23 22.61 7.78
C GLU A 232 4.28 22.32 8.85
N ASP A 233 4.63 21.04 9.08
CA ASP A 233 5.64 20.63 10.07
C ASP A 233 7.04 21.19 9.79
N MET A 234 7.34 21.59 8.55
CA MET A 234 8.62 22.17 8.16
C MET A 234 8.75 23.67 8.47
N ASN A 235 7.62 24.36 8.67
CA ASN A 235 7.56 25.81 8.93
C ASN A 235 7.61 26.10 10.43
#